data_AF-A0A3A5HDS9-F1
#
_entry.id   AF-A0A3A5HDS9-F1
#
_cell.length_a   1.000
_cell.length_b   1.000
_cell.length_c   1.000
_cell.angle_alpha   90.00
_cell.angle_beta   90.00
_cell.angle_gamma   90.00
#
_symmetry.space_group_name_H-M   'P 1'
#
loop_
_entity.id
_entity.type
_entity.pdbx_description
1 polymer ?
#
loop_
_entity_poly.entity_id
_entity_poly.type
_entity_poly.pdbx_seq_one_letter_code
_entity_poly.pdbx_strand_id
1 'polypeptide(L)'
;MDNASLNINNDPYFKNFIKRRNVSSATKIVYSGRLRAFCEFLGKNPSGLIKEAQKERSKNLDKYLQDYIENLKKSGKSSNTIINRLDTVKAFYKEYDIDTDFINGIIRPGTDKLVPDEIISPDQIKEALQLSSLRDKAIILLHTSSGMEATELRNLTYGDFINSIREYLDLKQEDEFKVRYIADELCKRNETIGTWKIKKYRTGRNYVTFNTPECTRAILSYLIDRNRKNKPVKSLNDPLFVNSSNNALNVSAHGSIFKRVNDRANFGYITEKRRFFSSTMLRKYFKTKLYESGADDTLIKTILGQKLDEDINYSDSEIEDLKNKYRHALANLSLEEPEIAHVTPEGYKNLLKKLDEKDKELKKIKTHLEYIKELLNDNK
;
A
#
# COMPACT_ATOMS: atom_id res chain seq x y z
N MET A 1 22.00 31.48 -14.52
CA MET A 1 20.85 31.89 -15.35
C MET A 1 19.60 31.36 -14.70
N ASP A 2 18.65 32.25 -14.43
CA ASP A 2 17.64 32.13 -13.38
C ASP A 2 16.63 30.98 -13.52
N ASN A 3 16.59 30.13 -12.50
CA ASN A 3 15.63 29.03 -12.29
C ASN A 3 14.19 29.51 -11.98
N ALA A 4 13.90 30.81 -12.05
CA ALA A 4 12.60 31.40 -11.75
C ALA A 4 11.64 31.44 -12.95
N SER A 5 12.12 31.20 -14.18
CA SER A 5 11.41 31.46 -15.44
C SER A 5 10.47 30.35 -15.94
N LEU A 6 10.33 29.23 -15.21
CA LEU A 6 9.54 28.07 -15.63
C LEU A 6 8.48 27.65 -14.58
N ASN A 7 7.80 28.62 -13.95
CA ASN A 7 6.69 28.31 -13.07
C ASN A 7 5.43 27.86 -13.86
N ILE A 8 5.45 26.59 -14.26
CA ILE A 8 4.39 25.94 -15.06
C ILE A 8 3.06 25.92 -14.36
N ASN A 9 3.03 25.86 -13.03
CA ASN A 9 1.78 25.82 -12.28
C ASN A 9 0.97 27.12 -12.43
N ASN A 10 1.62 28.22 -12.79
CA ASN A 10 0.99 29.51 -13.01
C ASN A 10 0.61 29.78 -14.46
N ASP A 11 1.14 28.99 -15.40
CA ASP A 11 0.89 29.16 -16.83
C ASP A 11 -0.60 28.92 -17.18
N PRO A 12 -1.23 29.80 -18.00
CA PRO A 12 -2.66 29.73 -18.32
C PRO A 12 -3.03 28.47 -19.11
N TYR A 13 -2.19 28.00 -20.04
CA TYR A 13 -2.45 26.78 -20.79
C TYR A 13 -2.35 25.57 -19.84
N PHE A 14 -1.33 25.51 -18.98
CA PHE A 14 -1.28 24.41 -18.01
C PHE A 14 -2.47 24.41 -17.04
N LYS A 15 -2.88 25.58 -16.52
CA LYS A 15 -4.07 25.70 -15.66
C LYS A 15 -5.34 25.22 -16.36
N ASN A 16 -5.53 25.61 -17.61
CA ASN A 16 -6.69 25.19 -18.40
C ASN A 16 -6.68 23.69 -18.68
N PHE A 17 -5.52 23.11 -19.05
CA PHE A 17 -5.34 21.68 -19.25
C PHE A 17 -5.72 20.86 -18.00
N ILE A 18 -5.29 21.31 -16.82
CA ILE A 18 -5.64 20.63 -15.55
C ILE A 18 -7.12 20.80 -15.23
N LYS A 19 -7.68 22.01 -15.41
CA LYS A 19 -9.07 22.33 -15.09
C LYS A 19 -10.04 21.52 -15.95
N ARG A 20 -9.84 21.50 -17.27
CA ARG A 20 -10.75 20.80 -18.21
C ARG A 20 -10.77 19.30 -18.02
N ARG A 21 -9.63 18.71 -17.64
CA ARG A 21 -9.54 17.26 -17.37
C ARG A 21 -10.03 16.84 -15.99
N ASN A 22 -10.36 17.79 -15.11
CA ASN A 22 -10.83 17.53 -13.74
C ASN A 22 -9.97 16.49 -12.99
N VAL A 23 -8.65 16.62 -13.07
CA VAL A 23 -7.73 15.64 -12.49
C VAL A 23 -7.49 15.86 -11.00
N SER A 24 -7.20 14.79 -10.26
CA SER A 24 -6.87 14.86 -8.84
C SER A 24 -5.59 15.67 -8.57
N SER A 25 -5.44 16.17 -7.33
CA SER A 25 -4.24 16.91 -6.90
C SER A 25 -2.94 16.13 -7.12
N ALA A 26 -2.97 14.80 -6.89
CA ALA A 26 -1.82 13.94 -7.14
C ALA A 26 -1.48 13.86 -8.63
N THR A 27 -2.49 13.69 -9.49
CA THR A 27 -2.29 13.67 -10.95
C THR A 27 -1.79 15.03 -11.47
N LYS A 28 -2.26 16.15 -10.91
CA LYS A 28 -1.75 17.49 -11.21
C LYS A 28 -0.25 17.61 -10.93
N ILE A 29 0.22 17.10 -9.78
CA ILE A 29 1.66 17.11 -9.45
C ILE A 29 2.45 16.29 -10.47
N VAL A 30 1.94 15.10 -10.85
CA VAL A 30 2.57 14.24 -11.86
C VAL A 30 2.63 14.92 -13.23
N TYR A 31 1.53 15.51 -13.69
CA TYR A 31 1.49 16.20 -14.98
C TYR A 31 2.39 17.43 -14.98
N SER A 32 2.39 18.21 -13.90
CA SER A 32 3.28 19.36 -13.73
C SER A 32 4.74 18.94 -13.85
N GLY A 33 5.17 17.89 -13.13
CA GLY A 33 6.55 17.42 -13.19
C GLY A 33 6.96 16.84 -14.56
N ARG A 34 6.05 16.13 -15.24
CA ARG A 34 6.32 15.56 -16.57
C ARG A 34 6.41 16.64 -17.65
N LEU A 35 5.47 17.58 -17.64
CA LEU A 35 5.47 18.70 -18.59
C LEU A 35 6.64 19.64 -18.32
N ARG A 36 7.01 19.85 -17.04
CA ARG A 36 8.19 20.64 -16.66
C ARG A 36 9.47 20.17 -17.29
N ALA A 37 9.75 18.88 -17.21
CA ALA A 37 10.96 18.35 -17.81
C ALA A 37 11.00 18.54 -19.33
N PHE A 38 9.85 18.53 -20.01
CA PHE A 38 9.78 18.80 -21.45
C PHE A 38 9.97 20.29 -21.76
N CYS A 39 9.33 21.16 -20.99
CA CYS A 39 9.52 22.62 -21.05
C CYS A 39 11.00 23.02 -20.81
N GLU A 40 11.63 22.45 -19.79
CA GLU A 40 13.05 22.65 -19.48
C GLU A 40 13.96 22.16 -20.62
N PHE A 41 13.64 21.01 -21.22
CA PHE A 41 14.39 20.47 -22.36
C PHE A 41 14.36 21.41 -23.58
N LEU A 42 13.21 22.03 -23.88
CA LEU A 42 13.06 22.96 -25.00
C LEU A 42 13.35 24.43 -24.66
N GLY A 43 13.59 24.75 -23.38
CA GLY A 43 13.75 26.13 -22.90
C GLY A 43 12.49 26.98 -23.06
N LYS A 44 11.30 26.37 -23.01
CA LYS A 44 10.00 27.01 -23.29
C LYS A 44 9.01 26.76 -22.17
N ASN A 45 8.17 27.75 -21.86
CA ASN A 45 7.02 27.55 -20.97
C ASN A 45 5.84 26.94 -21.75
N PRO A 46 4.78 26.44 -21.07
CA PRO A 46 3.67 25.77 -21.74
C PRO A 46 2.94 26.67 -22.75
N SER A 47 2.75 27.95 -22.45
CA SER A 47 2.21 28.93 -23.41
C SER A 47 3.08 29.04 -24.67
N GLY A 48 4.40 29.04 -24.53
CA GLY A 48 5.36 29.08 -25.62
C GLY A 48 5.26 27.83 -26.51
N LEU A 49 5.17 26.65 -25.90
CA LEU A 49 5.00 25.38 -26.62
C LEU A 49 3.77 25.40 -27.53
N ILE A 50 2.63 25.88 -27.03
CA ILE A 50 1.37 25.91 -27.79
C ILE A 50 1.43 26.97 -28.88
N LYS A 51 1.87 28.19 -28.56
CA LYS A 51 1.96 29.29 -29.54
C LYS A 51 2.87 28.97 -30.72
N GLU A 52 4.02 28.34 -30.46
CA GLU A 52 4.94 27.93 -31.51
C GLU A 52 4.34 26.82 -32.38
N ALA A 53 3.77 25.79 -31.77
CA ALA A 53 3.17 24.69 -32.51
C ALA A 53 2.01 25.17 -33.41
N GLN A 54 1.20 26.12 -32.93
CA GLN A 54 0.16 26.78 -33.73
C GLN A 54 0.75 27.60 -34.89
N LYS A 55 1.83 28.36 -34.65
CA LYS A 55 2.50 29.18 -35.67
C LYS A 55 3.14 28.33 -36.77
N GLU A 56 3.79 27.24 -36.38
CA GLU A 56 4.57 26.39 -37.30
C GLU A 56 3.75 25.24 -37.90
N ARG A 57 2.44 25.17 -37.60
CA ARG A 57 1.56 24.05 -37.97
C ARG A 57 2.19 22.69 -37.62
N SER A 58 2.72 22.59 -36.41
CA SER A 58 3.35 21.37 -35.85
C SER A 58 4.56 20.81 -36.60
N LYS A 59 5.13 21.49 -37.61
CA LYS A 59 6.20 20.96 -38.47
C LYS A 59 7.42 20.42 -37.72
N ASN A 60 7.78 21.04 -36.59
CA ASN A 60 8.97 20.68 -35.81
C ASN A 60 8.67 19.78 -34.59
N LEU A 61 7.39 19.50 -34.31
CA LEU A 61 7.01 18.81 -33.07
C LEU A 61 7.53 17.36 -33.05
N ASP A 62 7.53 16.69 -34.19
CA ASP A 62 8.13 15.37 -34.37
C ASP A 62 9.58 15.31 -33.91
N LYS A 63 10.39 16.24 -34.43
CA LYS A 63 11.81 16.33 -34.13
C LYS A 63 12.03 16.59 -32.64
N TYR A 64 11.30 17.53 -32.04
CA TYR A 64 11.40 17.82 -30.61
C TYR A 64 11.10 16.62 -29.73
N LEU A 65 10.13 15.79 -30.11
CA LEU A 65 9.78 14.61 -29.35
C LEU A 65 10.80 13.49 -29.51
N GLN A 66 11.35 13.29 -30.71
CA GLN A 66 12.46 12.35 -30.93
C GLN A 66 13.70 12.75 -30.14
N ASP A 67 14.11 14.02 -30.23
CA ASP A 67 15.25 14.55 -29.48
C ASP A 67 15.04 14.40 -27.97
N TYR A 68 13.80 14.63 -27.49
CA TYR A 68 13.45 14.43 -26.08
C TYR A 68 13.51 12.95 -25.68
N ILE A 69 13.06 12.02 -26.52
CA ILE A 69 13.17 10.58 -26.25
C ILE A 69 14.63 10.15 -26.15
N GLU A 70 15.47 10.60 -27.07
CA GLU A 70 16.90 10.32 -27.02
C GLU A 70 17.55 10.87 -25.76
N ASN A 71 17.20 12.09 -25.35
CA ASN A 71 17.66 12.68 -24.09
C ASN A 71 17.23 11.83 -22.88
N LEU A 72 15.97 11.37 -22.85
CA LEU A 72 15.48 10.50 -21.77
C LEU A 72 16.16 9.13 -21.75
N LYS A 73 16.50 8.56 -22.93
CA LYS A 73 17.28 7.32 -23.04
C LYS A 73 18.71 7.53 -22.54
N LYS A 74 19.40 8.59 -23.00
CA LYS A 74 20.76 8.97 -22.57
C LYS A 74 20.83 9.22 -21.06
N SER A 75 19.76 9.71 -20.44
CA SER A 75 19.66 9.90 -18.99
C SER A 75 19.19 8.66 -18.21
N GLY A 76 19.13 7.48 -18.85
CA GLY A 76 18.86 6.20 -18.20
C GLY A 76 17.44 6.05 -17.66
N LYS A 77 16.44 6.70 -18.28
CA LYS A 77 15.03 6.53 -17.91
C LYS A 77 14.48 5.21 -18.47
N SER A 78 13.63 4.54 -17.69
CA SER A 78 12.98 3.30 -18.15
C SER A 78 11.97 3.55 -19.26
N SER A 79 11.73 2.55 -20.11
CA SER A 79 10.76 2.60 -21.21
C SER A 79 9.39 3.10 -20.74
N ASN A 80 8.88 2.56 -19.62
CA ASN A 80 7.60 2.99 -19.06
C ASN A 80 7.61 4.45 -18.57
N THR A 81 8.73 4.95 -18.05
CA THR A 81 8.87 6.36 -17.65
C THR A 81 8.84 7.28 -18.87
N ILE A 82 9.50 6.88 -19.96
CA ILE A 82 9.52 7.62 -21.22
C ILE A 82 8.11 7.71 -21.79
N ILE A 83 7.43 6.56 -21.93
CA ILE A 83 6.05 6.47 -22.44
C ILE A 83 5.13 7.39 -21.61
N ASN A 84 5.17 7.28 -20.29
CA ASN A 84 4.36 8.09 -19.39
C ASN A 84 4.59 9.60 -19.53
N ARG A 85 5.85 10.03 -19.76
CA ARG A 85 6.18 11.44 -20.00
C ARG A 85 5.60 11.90 -21.34
N LEU A 86 5.79 11.11 -22.38
CA LEU A 86 5.25 11.40 -23.71
C LEU A 86 3.73 11.47 -23.70
N ASP A 87 3.04 10.54 -23.04
CA ASP A 87 1.58 10.54 -22.96
C ASP A 87 1.03 11.84 -22.35
N THR A 88 1.70 12.39 -21.33
CA THR A 88 1.35 13.69 -20.77
C THR A 88 1.59 14.83 -21.77
N VAL A 89 2.71 14.81 -22.50
CA VAL A 89 3.01 15.83 -23.52
C VAL A 89 2.02 15.76 -24.68
N LYS A 90 1.73 14.56 -25.21
CA LYS A 90 0.71 14.34 -26.26
C LYS A 90 -0.66 14.83 -25.79
N ALA A 91 -1.07 14.44 -24.59
CA ALA A 91 -2.33 14.86 -23.99
C ALA A 91 -2.43 16.38 -23.86
N PHE A 92 -1.31 17.06 -23.55
CA PHE A 92 -1.25 18.51 -23.44
C PHE A 92 -1.41 19.20 -24.81
N TYR A 93 -0.71 18.75 -25.85
CA TYR A 93 -0.87 19.30 -27.20
C TYR A 93 -2.27 19.06 -27.78
N LYS A 94 -2.80 17.84 -27.60
CA LYS A 94 -4.14 17.47 -28.06
C LYS A 94 -5.26 18.30 -27.42
N GLU A 95 -5.07 18.81 -26.20
CA GLU A 95 -6.02 19.72 -25.53
C GLU A 95 -6.23 21.04 -26.29
N TYR A 96 -5.26 21.42 -27.13
CA TYR A 96 -5.25 22.66 -27.91
C TYR A 96 -5.31 22.41 -29.41
N ASP A 97 -5.91 21.28 -29.81
CA ASP A 97 -6.15 20.88 -31.20
C ASP A 97 -4.88 20.83 -32.06
N ILE A 98 -3.74 20.57 -31.42
CA ILE A 98 -2.47 20.36 -32.11
C ILE A 98 -2.37 18.88 -32.44
N ASP A 99 -2.29 18.57 -33.74
CA ASP A 99 -2.16 17.22 -34.23
C ASP A 99 -0.88 16.55 -33.66
N THR A 100 -1.08 15.33 -33.20
CA THR A 100 -0.10 14.47 -32.53
C THR A 100 -0.11 13.06 -33.13
N ASP A 101 -0.82 12.84 -34.25
CA ASP A 101 -1.03 11.52 -34.84
C ASP A 101 0.23 10.96 -35.51
N PHE A 102 1.12 11.82 -36.01
CA PHE A 102 2.47 11.45 -36.44
C PHE A 102 3.30 10.80 -35.30
N ILE A 103 2.96 11.10 -34.04
CA ILE A 103 3.64 10.58 -32.85
C ILE A 103 3.21 9.12 -32.55
N ASN A 104 2.21 8.58 -33.25
CA ASN A 104 1.83 7.17 -33.11
C ASN A 104 2.87 6.23 -33.74
N GLY A 105 3.71 6.74 -34.65
CA GLY A 105 4.83 6.00 -35.26
C GLY A 105 6.12 5.97 -34.44
N ILE A 106 6.17 6.64 -33.29
CA ILE A 106 7.32 6.55 -32.39
C ILE A 106 7.39 5.13 -31.84
N ILE A 107 8.44 4.40 -32.22
CA ILE A 107 8.77 3.08 -31.69
C ILE A 107 8.76 3.20 -30.16
N ARG A 108 7.73 2.62 -29.54
CA ARG A 108 7.69 2.46 -28.09
C ARG A 108 8.99 1.73 -27.75
N PRO A 109 9.86 2.31 -26.91
CA PRO A 109 11.09 1.61 -26.54
C PRO A 109 10.69 0.21 -26.14
N GLY A 110 11.33 -0.78 -26.76
CA GLY A 110 11.10 -2.19 -26.45
C GLY A 110 11.04 -2.33 -24.94
N THR A 111 10.12 -3.17 -24.45
CA THR A 111 10.05 -3.49 -23.03
C THR A 111 11.28 -4.31 -22.65
N ASP A 112 12.45 -3.69 -22.71
CA ASP A 112 13.72 -4.27 -22.35
C ASP A 112 13.71 -4.46 -20.84
N LYS A 113 13.90 -5.72 -20.47
CA LYS A 113 13.58 -6.35 -19.20
C LYS A 113 12.09 -6.70 -19.11
N LEU A 114 11.73 -7.83 -19.73
CA LEU A 114 10.80 -8.77 -19.11
C LEU A 114 11.24 -8.87 -17.65
N VAL A 115 10.57 -8.12 -16.77
CA VAL A 115 10.73 -8.32 -15.34
C VAL A 115 10.31 -9.76 -15.12
N PRO A 116 11.17 -10.64 -14.60
CA PRO A 116 10.77 -12.00 -14.31
C PRO A 116 9.45 -11.95 -13.54
N ASP A 117 8.47 -12.78 -13.91
CA ASP A 117 7.23 -12.95 -13.14
C ASP A 117 7.50 -13.75 -11.86
N GLU A 118 8.60 -13.40 -11.19
CA GLU A 118 9.01 -13.99 -9.94
C GLU A 118 7.99 -13.60 -8.88
N ILE A 119 7.33 -14.62 -8.34
CA ILE A 119 6.38 -14.51 -7.25
C ILE A 119 7.15 -14.88 -5.98
N ILE A 120 6.98 -14.07 -4.93
CA ILE A 120 7.55 -14.35 -3.62
C ILE A 120 7.07 -15.70 -3.08
N SER A 121 7.97 -16.51 -2.53
CA SER A 121 7.61 -17.80 -1.94
C SER A 121 6.99 -17.64 -0.54
N PRO A 122 6.20 -18.63 -0.06
CA PRO A 122 5.71 -18.63 1.32
C PRO A 122 6.84 -18.52 2.35
N ASP A 123 7.97 -19.20 2.12
CA ASP A 123 9.12 -19.19 3.04
C ASP A 123 9.80 -17.83 3.13
N GLN A 124 9.91 -17.12 2.01
CA GLN A 124 10.40 -15.74 2.00
C GLN A 124 9.46 -14.80 2.77
N ILE A 125 8.14 -15.02 2.71
CA ILE A 125 7.20 -14.25 3.54
C ILE A 125 7.38 -14.62 5.02
N LYS A 126 7.55 -15.89 5.37
CA LYS A 126 7.83 -16.33 6.75
C LYS A 126 9.10 -15.69 7.30
N GLU A 127 10.18 -15.67 6.54
CA GLU A 127 11.43 -14.99 6.90
C GLU A 127 11.20 -13.49 7.11
N ALA A 128 10.49 -12.83 6.19
CA ALA A 128 10.11 -11.43 6.32
C ALA A 128 9.33 -11.14 7.62
N LEU A 129 8.42 -12.03 7.99
CA LEU A 129 7.65 -11.95 9.24
C LEU A 129 8.53 -12.14 10.47
N GLN A 130 9.50 -13.03 10.45
CA GLN A 130 10.45 -13.21 11.56
C GLN A 130 11.27 -11.94 11.83
N LEU A 131 11.66 -11.22 10.77
CA LEU A 131 12.48 -10.00 10.83
C LEU A 131 11.68 -8.71 11.10
N SER A 132 10.37 -8.83 11.25
CA SER A 132 9.42 -7.71 11.36
C SER A 132 8.99 -7.44 12.80
N SER A 133 8.72 -6.16 13.10
CA SER A 133 8.06 -5.76 14.36
C SER A 133 6.59 -6.20 14.36
N LEU A 134 5.93 -6.27 15.53
CA LEU A 134 4.51 -6.68 15.62
C LEU A 134 3.59 -5.89 14.68
N ARG A 135 3.79 -4.57 14.59
CA ARG A 135 3.08 -3.72 13.63
C ARG A 135 3.35 -4.14 12.18
N ASP A 136 4.62 -4.29 11.83
CA ASP A 136 5.01 -4.58 10.45
C ASP A 136 4.54 -5.99 10.04
N LYS A 137 4.54 -6.97 10.96
CA LYS A 137 3.96 -8.31 10.77
C LYS A 137 2.47 -8.23 10.43
N ALA A 138 1.69 -7.51 11.24
CA ALA A 138 0.26 -7.32 11.00
C ALA A 138 -0.01 -6.68 9.62
N ILE A 139 0.80 -5.68 9.22
CA ILE A 139 0.69 -5.03 7.91
C ILE A 139 1.05 -5.99 6.76
N ILE A 140 2.12 -6.78 6.91
CA ILE A 140 2.57 -7.76 5.90
C ILE A 140 1.50 -8.85 5.74
N LEU A 141 1.01 -9.42 6.84
CA LEU A 141 -0.03 -10.45 6.81
C LEU A 141 -1.33 -9.93 6.21
N LEU A 142 -1.72 -8.69 6.52
CA LEU A 142 -2.92 -8.10 5.93
C LEU A 142 -2.75 -7.92 4.41
N HIS A 143 -1.62 -7.37 3.94
CA HIS A 143 -1.32 -7.33 2.49
C HIS A 143 -1.35 -8.72 1.84
N THR A 144 -0.80 -9.72 2.52
CA THR A 144 -0.65 -11.10 2.01
C THR A 144 -1.98 -11.83 1.93
N SER A 145 -2.90 -11.59 2.87
CA SER A 145 -4.14 -12.35 3.02
C SER A 145 -5.40 -11.64 2.52
N SER A 146 -5.39 -10.32 2.36
CA SER A 146 -6.52 -9.56 1.81
C SER A 146 -6.28 -8.99 0.42
N GLY A 147 -5.00 -8.95 0.02
CA GLY A 147 -4.58 -8.32 -1.21
C GLY A 147 -4.86 -6.82 -1.26
N MET A 148 -5.23 -6.12 -0.18
CA MET A 148 -5.53 -4.67 -0.16
C MET A 148 -4.44 -3.79 -0.78
N GLU A 149 -4.80 -2.62 -1.33
CA GLU A 149 -3.80 -1.65 -1.81
C GLU A 149 -3.14 -0.93 -0.62
N ALA A 150 -1.90 -0.48 -0.80
CA ALA A 150 -1.16 0.27 0.23
C ALA A 150 -1.88 1.56 0.66
N THR A 151 -2.67 2.17 -0.21
CA THR A 151 -3.45 3.36 0.13
C THR A 151 -4.61 3.03 1.06
N GLU A 152 -5.34 1.94 0.81
CA GLU A 152 -6.46 1.52 1.65
C GLU A 152 -5.97 1.14 3.03
N LEU A 153 -4.95 0.27 3.10
CA LEU A 153 -4.41 -0.23 4.36
C LEU A 153 -3.89 0.89 5.27
N ARG A 154 -3.26 1.93 4.72
CA ARG A 154 -2.74 3.07 5.50
C ARG A 154 -3.83 3.95 6.10
N ASN A 155 -5.03 3.92 5.53
CA ASN A 155 -6.17 4.72 5.97
C ASN A 155 -7.20 3.91 6.78
N LEU A 156 -6.95 2.62 7.03
CA LEU A 156 -7.79 1.83 7.92
C LEU A 156 -7.82 2.44 9.32
N THR A 157 -9.01 2.43 9.90
CA THR A 157 -9.31 2.88 11.26
C THR A 157 -9.50 1.68 12.20
N TYR A 158 -9.50 1.94 13.50
CA TYR A 158 -9.84 0.92 14.48
C TYR A 158 -11.28 0.40 14.30
N GLY A 159 -12.21 1.26 13.92
CA GLY A 159 -13.59 0.91 13.60
C GLY A 159 -13.68 -0.06 12.42
N ASP A 160 -12.86 0.12 11.38
CA ASP A 160 -12.80 -0.83 10.26
C ASP A 160 -12.39 -2.23 10.73
N PHE A 161 -11.41 -2.31 11.64
CA PHE A 161 -10.99 -3.58 12.23
C PHE A 161 -12.10 -4.20 13.09
N ILE A 162 -12.73 -3.43 13.97
CA ILE A 162 -13.83 -3.93 14.83
C ILE A 162 -14.99 -4.45 13.98
N ASN A 163 -15.38 -3.70 12.95
CA ASN A 163 -16.40 -4.13 12.00
C ASN A 163 -16.01 -5.43 11.29
N SER A 164 -14.72 -5.61 10.98
CA SER A 164 -14.25 -6.82 10.28
C SER A 164 -14.36 -8.11 11.09
N ILE A 165 -14.39 -8.02 12.42
CA ILE A 165 -14.47 -9.17 13.33
C ILE A 165 -15.80 -9.23 14.10
N ARG A 166 -16.74 -8.33 13.78
CA ARG A 166 -17.96 -8.13 14.57
C ARG A 166 -18.84 -9.37 14.65
N GLU A 167 -18.89 -10.16 13.59
CA GLU A 167 -19.65 -11.43 13.55
C GLU A 167 -19.20 -12.47 14.59
N TYR A 168 -17.98 -12.34 15.11
CA TYR A 168 -17.43 -13.25 16.11
C TYR A 168 -17.61 -12.74 17.55
N LEU A 169 -18.15 -11.54 17.72
CA LEU A 169 -18.17 -10.88 19.02
C LEU A 169 -19.56 -10.34 19.34
N ASP A 170 -20.02 -10.65 20.55
CA ASP A 170 -21.16 -9.96 21.16
C ASP A 170 -20.61 -8.80 22.02
N LEU A 171 -20.12 -7.75 21.36
CA LEU A 171 -19.55 -6.59 22.05
C LEU A 171 -20.64 -5.63 22.51
N LYS A 172 -20.63 -5.32 23.81
CA LYS A 172 -21.22 -4.07 24.29
C LYS A 172 -20.31 -2.91 23.90
N GLN A 173 -20.88 -1.72 23.74
CA GLN A 173 -20.14 -0.52 23.33
C GLN A 173 -18.94 -0.21 24.25
N GLU A 174 -19.07 -0.49 25.55
CA GLU A 174 -18.02 -0.32 26.56
C GLU A 174 -16.83 -1.29 26.42
N ASP A 175 -17.00 -2.39 25.69
CA ASP A 175 -15.98 -3.41 25.46
C ASP A 175 -15.20 -3.20 24.16
N GLU A 176 -15.68 -2.32 23.26
CA GLU A 176 -15.07 -2.07 21.94
C GLU A 176 -13.62 -1.60 22.02
N PHE A 177 -13.20 -1.00 23.14
CA PHE A 177 -11.82 -0.53 23.34
C PHE A 177 -10.97 -1.46 24.22
N LYS A 178 -11.56 -2.54 24.75
CA LYS A 178 -10.88 -3.52 25.61
C LYS A 178 -10.19 -4.57 24.74
N VAL A 179 -9.10 -4.17 24.06
CA VAL A 179 -8.34 -5.03 23.12
C VAL A 179 -7.98 -6.41 23.68
N ARG A 180 -7.62 -6.51 24.97
CA ARG A 180 -7.31 -7.81 25.60
C ARG A 180 -8.53 -8.71 25.70
N TYR A 181 -9.67 -8.17 26.12
CA TYR A 181 -10.94 -8.89 26.16
C TYR A 181 -11.33 -9.39 24.76
N ILE A 182 -11.24 -8.51 23.75
CA ILE A 182 -11.49 -8.87 22.35
C ILE A 182 -10.58 -10.03 21.91
N ALA A 183 -9.29 -9.96 22.26
CA ALA A 183 -8.35 -11.02 21.93
C ALA A 183 -8.70 -12.34 22.62
N ASP A 184 -9.07 -12.30 23.90
CA ASP A 184 -9.46 -13.49 24.67
C ASP A 184 -10.73 -14.15 24.10
N GLU A 185 -11.73 -13.35 23.70
CA GLU A 185 -12.95 -13.87 23.07
C GLU A 185 -12.67 -14.50 21.70
N LEU A 186 -11.87 -13.84 20.86
CA LEU A 186 -11.51 -14.39 19.54
C LEU A 186 -10.67 -15.66 19.63
N CYS A 187 -9.82 -15.81 20.65
CA CYS A 187 -8.98 -16.99 20.81
C CYS A 187 -9.74 -18.25 21.22
N LYS A 188 -11.01 -18.13 21.63
CA LYS A 188 -11.91 -19.27 21.84
C LYS A 188 -12.40 -19.88 20.51
N ARG A 189 -12.11 -19.22 19.38
CA ARG A 189 -12.58 -19.60 18.05
C ARG A 189 -11.39 -19.97 17.17
N ASN A 190 -11.49 -21.08 16.45
CA ASN A 190 -10.41 -21.53 15.57
C ASN A 190 -10.38 -20.76 14.24
N GLU A 191 -11.53 -20.28 13.78
CA GLU A 191 -11.66 -19.63 12.48
C GLU A 191 -12.24 -18.21 12.61
N THR A 192 -11.35 -17.21 12.59
CA THR A 192 -11.69 -15.79 12.69
C THR A 192 -11.25 -15.03 11.42
N ILE A 193 -11.92 -15.33 10.31
CA ILE A 193 -11.71 -14.64 9.02
C ILE A 193 -12.28 -13.23 9.13
N GLY A 194 -11.45 -12.19 9.05
CA GLY A 194 -11.97 -10.83 9.08
C GLY A 194 -12.63 -10.45 7.76
N THR A 195 -13.74 -9.72 7.80
CA THR A 195 -14.54 -9.28 6.65
C THR A 195 -14.48 -7.76 6.47
N TRP A 196 -13.74 -7.28 5.49
CA TRP A 196 -13.46 -5.85 5.30
C TRP A 196 -14.35 -5.25 4.21
N LYS A 197 -15.26 -4.34 4.59
CA LYS A 197 -16.03 -3.50 3.66
C LYS A 197 -15.24 -2.21 3.40
N ILE A 198 -14.66 -2.06 2.21
CA ILE A 198 -13.65 -1.02 1.92
C ILE A 198 -14.10 -0.10 0.80
N LYS A 199 -13.90 1.21 1.00
CA LYS A 199 -14.05 2.23 -0.04
C LYS A 199 -12.71 2.54 -0.69
N LYS A 200 -12.56 2.25 -1.98
CA LYS A 200 -11.33 2.57 -2.73
C LYS A 200 -11.09 4.07 -2.77
N TYR A 201 -9.93 4.49 -2.26
CA TYR A 201 -9.59 5.92 -2.21
C TYR A 201 -9.52 6.58 -3.61
N ARG A 202 -9.05 5.82 -4.62
CA ARG A 202 -8.85 6.35 -5.98
C ARG A 202 -10.13 6.50 -6.78
N THR A 203 -11.06 5.54 -6.64
CA THR A 203 -12.27 5.46 -7.46
C THR A 203 -13.54 5.77 -6.70
N GLY A 204 -13.49 5.84 -5.36
CA GLY A 204 -14.65 6.00 -4.49
C GLY A 204 -15.54 4.76 -4.36
N ARG A 205 -15.22 3.66 -5.07
CA ARG A 205 -16.05 2.45 -5.15
C ARG A 205 -15.87 1.54 -3.94
N ASN A 206 -16.95 0.91 -3.50
CA ASN A 206 -16.91 -0.06 -2.42
C ASN A 206 -16.55 -1.45 -2.94
N TYR A 207 -15.81 -2.22 -2.13
CA TYR A 207 -15.55 -3.63 -2.36
C TYR A 207 -15.40 -4.36 -1.03
N VAL A 208 -15.52 -5.68 -1.06
CA VAL A 208 -15.33 -6.53 0.11
C VAL A 208 -14.09 -7.41 -0.10
N THR A 209 -13.28 -7.54 0.95
CA THR A 209 -12.16 -8.48 1.01
C THR A 209 -12.07 -9.10 2.39
N PHE A 210 -11.20 -10.09 2.56
CA PHE A 210 -11.08 -10.88 3.77
C PHE A 210 -9.63 -10.96 4.24
N ASN A 211 -9.39 -11.42 5.47
CA ASN A 211 -8.05 -11.80 5.91
C ASN A 211 -8.05 -13.14 6.63
N THR A 212 -6.90 -13.81 6.64
CA THR A 212 -6.74 -15.09 7.34
C THR A 212 -6.84 -14.93 8.87
N PRO A 213 -7.21 -15.98 9.63
CA PRO A 213 -7.20 -15.94 11.08
C PRO A 213 -5.85 -15.53 11.70
N GLU A 214 -4.74 -15.96 11.09
CA GLU A 214 -3.37 -15.55 11.45
C GLU A 214 -3.20 -14.03 11.42
N CYS A 215 -3.72 -13.37 10.37
CA CYS A 215 -3.68 -11.92 10.25
C CYS A 215 -4.50 -11.25 11.36
N THR A 216 -5.69 -11.77 11.69
CA THR A 216 -6.52 -11.25 12.79
C THR A 216 -5.74 -11.29 14.11
N ARG A 217 -5.10 -12.42 14.43
CA ARG A 217 -4.23 -12.57 15.63
C ARG A 217 -3.05 -11.60 15.61
N ALA A 218 -2.44 -11.36 14.46
CA ALA A 218 -1.33 -10.42 14.33
C ALA A 218 -1.76 -8.96 14.57
N ILE A 219 -2.95 -8.56 14.08
CA ILE A 219 -3.51 -7.23 14.34
C ILE A 219 -3.79 -7.05 15.84
N LEU A 220 -4.39 -8.04 16.50
CA LEU A 220 -4.63 -8.00 17.95
C LEU A 220 -3.33 -7.91 18.75
N SER A 221 -2.33 -8.72 18.40
CA SER A 221 -1.01 -8.69 19.03
C SER A 221 -0.35 -7.31 18.89
N TYR A 222 -0.49 -6.69 17.71
CA TYR A 222 -0.05 -5.31 17.49
C TYR A 222 -0.82 -4.30 18.34
N LEU A 223 -2.15 -4.38 18.43
CA LEU A 223 -2.96 -3.47 19.23
C LEU A 223 -2.64 -3.58 20.73
N ILE A 224 -2.35 -4.78 21.23
CA ILE A 224 -1.87 -4.99 22.61
C ILE A 224 -0.51 -4.30 22.81
N ASP A 225 0.44 -4.48 21.89
CA ASP A 225 1.75 -3.80 21.92
C ASP A 225 1.62 -2.27 21.82
N ARG A 226 0.67 -1.80 21.01
CA ARG A 226 0.34 -0.38 20.86
C ARG A 226 -0.14 0.20 22.19
N ASN A 227 -1.02 -0.50 22.92
CA ASN A 227 -1.43 -0.11 24.27
C ASN A 227 -0.24 -0.09 25.24
N ARG A 228 0.62 -1.11 25.22
CA ARG A 228 1.84 -1.17 26.06
C ARG A 228 2.83 -0.04 25.79
N LYS A 229 2.85 0.49 24.57
CA LYS A 229 3.67 1.64 24.16
C LYS A 229 2.98 2.99 24.39
N ASN A 230 1.97 3.05 25.26
CA ASN A 230 1.20 4.25 25.61
C ASN A 230 0.56 4.94 24.39
N LYS A 231 0.09 4.13 23.42
CA LYS A 231 -0.59 4.62 22.21
C LYS A 231 -2.01 4.04 22.07
N PRO A 232 -2.82 4.00 23.13
CA PRO A 232 -4.10 3.31 23.06
C PRO A 232 -5.01 3.89 21.98
N VAL A 233 -5.85 3.04 21.40
CA VAL A 233 -7.01 3.47 20.63
C VAL A 233 -8.03 4.08 21.59
N LYS A 234 -8.51 5.28 21.27
CA LYS A 234 -9.46 6.07 22.06
C LYS A 234 -10.75 6.35 21.30
N SER A 235 -10.73 6.18 19.99
CA SER A 235 -11.88 6.37 19.10
C SER A 235 -11.89 5.33 18.00
N LEU A 236 -13.08 4.97 17.50
CA LEU A 236 -13.23 4.11 16.33
C LEU A 236 -12.58 4.75 15.08
N ASN A 237 -12.51 6.07 15.02
CA ASN A 237 -11.88 6.80 13.91
C ASN A 237 -10.35 6.87 14.02
N ASP A 238 -9.76 6.37 15.11
CA ASP A 238 -8.30 6.37 15.25
C ASP A 238 -7.68 5.48 14.16
N PRO A 239 -6.53 5.87 13.58
CA PRO A 239 -5.84 5.03 12.60
C PRO A 239 -5.53 3.66 13.21
N LEU A 240 -5.80 2.58 12.46
CA LEU A 240 -5.48 1.22 12.88
C LEU A 240 -3.98 1.08 13.10
N PHE A 241 -3.19 1.43 12.07
CA PHE A 241 -1.73 1.39 12.11
C PHE A 241 -1.12 2.79 12.26
N VAL A 242 -0.26 2.95 13.28
CA VAL A 242 0.41 4.22 13.60
C VAL A 242 1.94 4.13 13.52
N ASN A 243 2.57 5.29 13.30
CA ASN A 243 4.02 5.47 13.35
C ASN A 243 4.55 5.63 14.80
N SER A 244 5.85 5.91 14.92
CA SER A 244 6.51 6.16 16.22
C SER A 244 5.93 7.38 16.96
N SER A 245 5.37 8.34 16.26
CA SER A 245 4.74 9.56 16.80
C SER A 245 3.21 9.43 16.98
N ASN A 246 2.66 8.21 16.92
CA ASN A 246 1.23 7.92 17.05
C ASN A 246 0.34 8.54 15.95
N ASN A 247 0.91 8.85 14.79
CA ASN A 247 0.16 9.34 13.62
C ASN A 247 -0.05 8.22 12.60
N ALA A 248 -1.08 8.36 11.75
CA ALA A 248 -1.33 7.44 10.64
C ALA A 248 -0.10 7.26 9.74
N LEU A 249 0.03 6.08 9.12
CA LEU A 249 1.15 5.78 8.22
C LEU A 249 1.04 6.57 6.91
N ASN A 250 2.00 7.47 6.67
CA ASN A 250 2.16 8.10 5.36
C ASN A 250 2.80 7.13 4.34
N VAL A 251 2.84 7.54 3.06
CA VAL A 251 3.37 6.72 1.95
C VAL A 251 4.83 6.31 2.19
N SER A 252 5.66 7.23 2.67
CA SER A 252 7.08 6.99 2.94
C SER A 252 7.29 6.02 4.12
N ALA A 253 6.52 6.19 5.20
CA ALA A 253 6.57 5.34 6.37
C ALA A 253 6.19 3.89 6.03
N HIS A 254 5.14 3.71 5.23
CA HIS A 254 4.74 2.39 4.72
C HIS A 254 5.81 1.79 3.80
N GLY A 255 6.29 2.53 2.80
CA GLY A 255 7.36 2.05 1.91
C GLY A 255 8.64 1.68 2.66
N SER A 256 8.95 2.40 3.73
CA SER A 256 10.10 2.12 4.59
C SER A 256 10.00 0.79 5.33
N ILE A 257 8.78 0.27 5.58
CA ILE A 257 8.59 -1.07 6.18
C ILE A 257 9.18 -2.12 5.24
N PHE A 258 8.70 -2.15 3.99
CA PHE A 258 9.15 -3.10 2.97
C PHE A 258 10.62 -2.95 2.65
N LYS A 259 11.13 -1.70 2.56
CA LYS A 259 12.55 -1.43 2.40
C LYS A 259 13.38 -2.09 3.51
N ARG A 260 13.07 -1.82 4.78
CA ARG A 260 13.82 -2.37 5.91
C ARG A 260 13.79 -3.90 5.94
N VAL A 261 12.62 -4.50 5.71
CA VAL A 261 12.46 -5.95 5.76
C VAL A 261 13.23 -6.63 4.62
N ASN A 262 13.11 -6.09 3.39
CA ASN A 262 13.89 -6.57 2.25
C ASN A 262 15.39 -6.53 2.50
N ASP A 263 15.89 -5.41 3.03
CA ASP A 263 17.32 -5.19 3.24
C ASP A 263 17.85 -6.08 4.38
N ARG A 264 17.05 -6.35 5.41
CA ARG A 264 17.39 -7.28 6.51
C ARG A 264 17.43 -8.74 6.07
N ALA A 265 16.48 -9.15 5.22
CA ALA A 265 16.39 -10.51 4.68
C ALA A 265 17.32 -10.74 3.49
N ASN A 266 18.05 -9.70 3.05
CA ASN A 266 18.90 -9.74 1.88
C ASN A 266 18.23 -10.29 0.60
N PHE A 267 16.93 -10.01 0.41
CA PHE A 267 16.18 -10.48 -0.75
C PHE A 267 16.57 -9.82 -2.08
N GLY A 268 17.44 -8.82 -2.03
CA GLY A 268 17.93 -8.15 -3.22
C GLY A 268 16.85 -7.37 -3.97
N TYR A 269 16.94 -7.41 -5.30
CA TYR A 269 16.28 -6.49 -6.21
C TYR A 269 15.79 -7.23 -7.46
N ILE A 270 14.54 -6.96 -7.86
CA ILE A 270 13.97 -7.46 -9.12
C ILE A 270 14.52 -6.68 -10.31
N THR A 271 14.78 -5.39 -10.11
CA THR A 271 15.47 -4.52 -11.08
C THR A 271 16.42 -3.62 -10.33
N GLU A 272 17.36 -2.97 -11.03
CA GLU A 272 18.36 -2.04 -10.45
C GLU A 272 17.81 -1.05 -9.40
N LYS A 273 16.53 -0.68 -9.48
CA LYS A 273 15.88 0.28 -8.58
C LYS A 273 14.74 -0.29 -7.75
N ARG A 274 14.25 -1.50 -8.07
CA ARG A 274 13.06 -2.08 -7.44
C ARG A 274 13.46 -3.27 -6.57
N ARG A 275 13.31 -3.10 -5.26
CA ARG A 275 13.42 -4.17 -4.27
C ARG A 275 12.46 -5.31 -4.56
N PHE A 276 12.87 -6.52 -4.21
CA PHE A 276 12.08 -7.72 -4.36
C PHE A 276 10.82 -7.70 -3.50
N PHE A 277 11.00 -7.51 -2.19
CA PHE A 277 9.91 -7.51 -1.21
C PHE A 277 9.17 -6.17 -1.20
N SER A 278 7.89 -6.21 -1.53
CA SER A 278 7.01 -5.03 -1.59
C SER A 278 5.55 -5.42 -1.38
N SER A 279 4.70 -4.47 -0.99
CA SER A 279 3.26 -4.71 -0.87
C SER A 279 2.63 -5.16 -2.19
N THR A 280 3.15 -4.69 -3.33
CA THR A 280 2.71 -5.15 -4.65
C THR A 280 3.04 -6.63 -4.88
N MET A 281 4.17 -7.11 -4.37
CA MET A 281 4.55 -8.51 -4.49
C MET A 281 3.66 -9.40 -3.63
N LEU A 282 3.34 -8.97 -2.40
CA LEU A 282 2.38 -9.67 -1.54
C LEU A 282 0.98 -9.73 -2.16
N ARG A 283 0.54 -8.65 -2.82
CA ARG A 283 -0.72 -8.65 -3.57
C ARG A 283 -0.70 -9.56 -4.80
N LYS A 284 0.45 -9.69 -5.49
CA LYS A 284 0.63 -10.69 -6.56
C LYS A 284 0.54 -12.10 -6.00
N TYR A 285 1.23 -12.38 -4.89
CA TYR A 285 1.15 -13.65 -4.17
C TYR A 285 -0.29 -14.01 -3.80
N PHE A 286 -1.01 -13.09 -3.18
CA PHE A 286 -2.43 -13.26 -2.85
C PHE A 286 -3.27 -13.66 -4.07
N LYS A 287 -3.12 -12.92 -5.18
CA LYS A 287 -3.82 -13.21 -6.44
C LYS A 287 -3.51 -14.63 -6.93
N THR A 288 -2.24 -15.02 -6.92
CA THR A 288 -1.80 -16.34 -7.36
C THR A 288 -2.37 -17.45 -6.47
N LYS A 289 -2.35 -17.27 -5.15
CA LYS A 289 -2.90 -18.26 -4.20
C LYS A 289 -4.40 -18.45 -4.32
N LEU A 290 -5.16 -17.39 -4.61
CA LEU A 290 -6.58 -17.54 -4.95
C LEU A 290 -6.76 -18.36 -6.24
N TYR A 291 -5.99 -18.03 -7.29
CA TYR A 291 -6.06 -18.75 -8.56
C TYR A 291 -5.72 -20.24 -8.42
N GLU A 292 -4.66 -20.57 -7.69
CA GLU A 292 -4.25 -21.95 -7.36
C GLU A 292 -5.31 -22.71 -6.56
N SER A 293 -6.18 -22.00 -5.83
CA SER A 293 -7.30 -22.58 -5.08
C SER A 293 -8.55 -22.82 -5.95
N GLY A 294 -8.48 -22.58 -7.26
CA GLY A 294 -9.59 -22.72 -8.18
C GLY A 294 -10.53 -21.52 -8.24
N ALA A 295 -10.17 -20.37 -7.64
CA ALA A 295 -10.95 -19.15 -7.76
C ALA A 295 -10.93 -18.62 -9.19
N ASP A 296 -12.12 -18.32 -9.74
CA ASP A 296 -12.22 -17.70 -11.06
C ASP A 296 -11.71 -16.23 -11.04
N ASP A 297 -11.38 -15.72 -12.22
CA ASP A 297 -10.82 -14.37 -12.37
C ASP A 297 -11.83 -13.26 -12.00
N THR A 298 -13.14 -13.53 -12.08
CA THR A 298 -14.20 -12.60 -11.66
C THR A 298 -14.19 -12.44 -10.15
N LEU A 299 -14.18 -13.55 -9.39
CA LEU A 299 -14.08 -13.57 -7.93
C LEU A 299 -12.81 -12.86 -7.46
N ILE A 300 -11.67 -13.19 -8.06
CA ILE A 300 -10.39 -12.57 -7.74
C ILE A 300 -10.46 -11.06 -7.96
N LYS A 301 -11.01 -10.61 -9.09
CA LYS A 301 -11.17 -9.18 -9.38
C LYS A 301 -12.09 -8.51 -8.36
N THR A 302 -13.19 -9.15 -7.99
CA THR A 302 -14.13 -8.64 -6.97
C THR A 302 -13.44 -8.44 -5.62
N ILE A 303 -12.75 -9.47 -5.10
CA ILE A 303 -12.03 -9.40 -3.82
C ILE A 303 -10.89 -8.37 -3.85
N LEU A 304 -10.25 -8.20 -5.00
CA LEU A 304 -9.20 -7.20 -5.22
C LEU A 304 -9.75 -5.77 -5.46
N GLY A 305 -11.08 -5.60 -5.53
CA GLY A 305 -11.70 -4.33 -5.88
C GLY A 305 -11.30 -3.84 -7.29
N GLN A 306 -11.18 -4.76 -8.25
CA GLN A 306 -10.93 -4.50 -9.66
C GLN A 306 -12.22 -4.60 -10.46
N LYS A 307 -12.34 -3.79 -11.54
CA LYS A 307 -13.53 -3.78 -12.43
C LYS A 307 -14.87 -3.71 -11.68
N LEU A 308 -14.94 -2.85 -10.67
CA LEU A 308 -16.18 -2.63 -9.91
C LEU A 308 -17.13 -1.78 -10.75
N ASP A 309 -18.37 -2.20 -10.91
CA ASP A 309 -19.46 -1.34 -11.39
C ASP A 309 -19.71 -0.19 -10.39
N GLU A 310 -20.49 0.81 -10.80
CA GLU A 310 -20.78 1.96 -9.93
C GLU A 310 -21.64 1.53 -8.73
N ASP A 311 -21.21 1.93 -7.53
CA ASP A 311 -21.95 1.80 -6.26
C ASP A 311 -22.51 0.41 -5.90
N ILE A 312 -21.71 -0.66 -6.08
CA ILE A 312 -22.07 -1.98 -5.57
C ILE A 312 -22.18 -1.93 -4.04
N ASN A 313 -23.40 -2.10 -3.53
CA ASN A 313 -23.68 -2.34 -2.12
C ASN A 313 -23.92 -3.83 -1.92
N TYR A 314 -22.90 -4.54 -1.43
CA TYR A 314 -22.98 -5.98 -1.21
C TYR A 314 -23.96 -6.28 -0.07
N SER A 315 -24.97 -7.09 -0.36
CA SER A 315 -25.86 -7.67 0.65
C SER A 315 -25.09 -8.65 1.54
N ASP A 316 -25.59 -8.90 2.75
CA ASP A 316 -24.91 -9.82 3.67
C ASP A 316 -24.84 -11.26 3.12
N SER A 317 -25.81 -11.68 2.30
CA SER A 317 -25.76 -12.98 1.60
C SER A 317 -24.62 -13.06 0.59
N GLU A 318 -24.41 -12.01 -0.21
CA GLU A 318 -23.30 -11.96 -1.18
C GLU A 318 -21.95 -11.95 -0.48
N ILE A 319 -21.85 -11.25 0.66
CA ILE A 319 -20.64 -11.24 1.48
C ILE A 319 -20.33 -12.63 2.02
N GLU A 320 -21.32 -13.35 2.51
CA GLU A 320 -21.14 -14.72 3.01
C GLU A 320 -20.75 -15.67 1.89
N ASP A 321 -21.32 -15.54 0.69
CA ASP A 321 -20.92 -16.32 -0.49
C ASP A 321 -19.46 -16.06 -0.88
N LEU A 322 -19.04 -14.79 -0.90
CA LEU A 322 -17.65 -14.41 -1.16
C LEU A 322 -16.71 -14.95 -0.08
N LYS A 323 -17.14 -14.93 1.18
CA LYS A 323 -16.38 -15.44 2.32
C LYS A 323 -16.24 -16.96 2.27
N ASN A 324 -17.29 -17.68 1.90
CA ASN A 324 -17.25 -19.13 1.68
C ASN A 324 -16.27 -19.49 0.56
N LYS A 325 -16.26 -18.74 -0.55
CA LYS A 325 -15.28 -18.92 -1.61
C LYS A 325 -13.85 -18.63 -1.14
N TYR A 326 -13.67 -17.59 -0.32
CA TYR A 326 -12.37 -17.28 0.30
C TYR A 326 -11.91 -18.39 1.27
N ARG A 327 -12.84 -18.98 2.03
CA ARG A 327 -12.58 -20.08 2.99
C ARG A 327 -11.91 -21.27 2.32
N HIS A 328 -12.31 -21.63 1.10
CA HIS A 328 -11.65 -22.68 0.31
C HIS A 328 -10.18 -22.39 -0.03
N ALA A 329 -9.79 -21.10 -0.11
CA ALA A 329 -8.42 -20.69 -0.38
C ALA A 329 -7.55 -20.50 0.88
N LEU A 330 -8.11 -20.67 2.09
CA LEU A 330 -7.39 -20.42 3.34
C LEU A 330 -6.14 -21.27 3.50
N ALA A 331 -6.18 -22.53 3.07
CA ALA A 331 -5.04 -23.44 3.16
C ALA A 331 -3.84 -22.93 2.34
N ASN A 332 -4.10 -22.30 1.19
CA ASN A 332 -3.07 -21.75 0.31
C ASN A 332 -2.61 -20.34 0.73
N LEU A 333 -3.46 -19.61 1.45
CA LEU A 333 -3.19 -18.25 1.92
C LEU A 333 -2.52 -18.17 3.29
N SER A 334 -2.76 -19.17 4.15
CA SER A 334 -2.18 -19.22 5.50
C SER A 334 -0.72 -19.62 5.44
N LEU A 335 0.13 -18.97 6.25
CA LEU A 335 1.56 -19.26 6.29
C LEU A 335 1.90 -20.21 7.45
N GLU A 336 1.06 -20.26 8.48
CA GLU A 336 1.12 -21.28 9.52
C GLU A 336 0.63 -22.64 8.97
N GLU A 337 1.39 -23.71 9.22
CA GLU A 337 0.90 -25.07 8.94
C GLU A 337 -0.36 -25.34 9.77
N PRO A 338 -1.34 -26.09 9.23
CA PRO A 338 -2.57 -26.43 9.95
C PRO A 338 -2.28 -27.14 11.29
N GLU A 339 -1.12 -27.79 11.44
CA GLU A 339 -0.71 -28.42 12.71
C GLU A 339 -0.19 -27.41 13.76
N ILE A 340 0.31 -26.23 13.36
CA ILE A 340 0.68 -25.14 14.29
C ILE A 340 -0.48 -24.16 14.50
N ALA A 341 -1.53 -24.22 13.67
CA ALA A 341 -2.84 -23.64 14.00
C ALA A 341 -3.48 -24.31 15.24
N HIS A 342 -2.91 -25.40 15.76
CA HIS A 342 -3.09 -25.85 17.14
C HIS A 342 -2.21 -25.08 18.12
N VAL A 343 -2.16 -23.75 18.03
CA VAL A 343 -2.09 -22.99 19.27
C VAL A 343 -3.43 -23.23 19.94
N THR A 344 -3.51 -24.29 20.73
CA THR A 344 -4.64 -24.51 21.63
C THR A 344 -4.92 -23.20 22.37
N PRO A 345 -6.16 -22.91 22.77
CA PRO A 345 -6.44 -21.76 23.65
C PRO A 345 -5.43 -21.67 24.81
N GLU A 346 -4.96 -22.83 25.30
CA GLU A 346 -3.86 -23.00 26.25
C GLU A 346 -2.50 -22.45 25.77
N GLY A 347 -2.08 -22.77 24.54
CA GLY A 347 -0.83 -22.28 23.94
C GLY A 347 -0.81 -20.76 23.77
N TYR A 348 -1.92 -20.16 23.34
CA TYR A 348 -2.02 -18.71 23.15
C TYR A 348 -2.02 -17.99 24.50
N LYS A 349 -2.80 -18.51 25.45
CA LYS A 349 -2.84 -18.06 26.84
C LYS A 349 -1.46 -18.14 27.50
N ASN A 350 -0.71 -19.22 27.25
CA ASN A 350 0.66 -19.36 27.72
C ASN A 350 1.62 -18.35 27.07
N LEU A 351 1.43 -18.04 25.78
CA LEU A 351 2.19 -17.01 25.09
C LEU A 351 1.93 -15.62 25.66
N LEU A 352 0.66 -15.28 25.91
CA LEU A 352 0.26 -14.04 26.59
C LEU A 352 0.82 -13.95 28.00
N LYS A 353 0.76 -15.06 28.77
CA LYS A 353 1.31 -15.13 30.13
C LYS A 353 2.82 -14.91 30.14
N LYS A 354 3.56 -15.58 29.25
CA LYS A 354 5.01 -15.35 29.08
C LYS A 354 5.31 -13.90 28.67
N LEU A 355 4.45 -13.30 27.84
CA LEU A 355 4.57 -11.90 27.44
C LEU A 355 4.41 -10.96 28.65
N ASP A 356 3.43 -11.22 29.51
CA ASP A 356 3.18 -10.43 30.73
C ASP A 356 4.28 -10.66 31.80
N GLU A 357 4.85 -11.86 31.89
CA GLU A 357 6.02 -12.15 32.75
C GLU A 357 7.26 -11.39 32.28
N LYS A 358 7.53 -11.42 30.97
CA LYS A 358 8.63 -10.64 30.37
C LYS A 358 8.42 -9.14 30.52
N ASP A 359 7.19 -8.65 30.46
CA ASP A 359 6.88 -7.23 30.73
C ASP A 359 7.16 -6.84 32.18
N LYS A 360 6.82 -7.69 33.16
CA LYS A 360 7.16 -7.47 34.57
C LYS A 360 8.68 -7.42 34.77
N GLU A 361 9.40 -8.34 34.13
CA GLU A 361 10.86 -8.40 34.16
C GLU A 361 11.48 -7.13 33.55
N LEU A 362 10.99 -6.70 32.39
CA LEU A 362 11.45 -5.49 31.71
C LEU A 362 11.18 -4.23 32.53
N LYS A 363 10.04 -4.17 33.24
CA LYS A 363 9.70 -3.07 34.14
C LYS A 363 10.66 -3.01 35.33
N LYS A 364 10.98 -4.15 35.95
CA LYS A 364 11.99 -4.24 37.02
C LYS A 364 13.36 -3.75 36.54
N ILE A 365 13.80 -4.18 35.36
CA ILE A 365 15.08 -3.75 34.77
C ILE A 365 15.09 -2.23 34.54
N LYS A 366 14.00 -1.66 34.00
CA LYS A 366 13.90 -0.20 33.80
C LYS A 366 13.98 0.58 35.10
N THR A 367 13.25 0.16 36.13
CA THR A 367 13.30 0.79 37.46
C THR A 367 14.70 0.71 38.07
N HIS A 368 15.39 -0.42 37.92
CA HIS A 368 16.77 -0.56 38.39
C HIS A 368 17.75 0.34 37.63
N LEU A 369 17.58 0.49 36.31
CA LEU A 369 18.37 1.41 35.50
C LEU A 369 18.13 2.89 35.84
N GLU A 370 16.89 3.26 36.18
CA GLU A 370 16.56 4.61 36.67
C GLU A 370 17.25 4.90 38.01
N TYR A 371 17.19 3.95 38.96
CA TYR A 371 17.88 4.06 40.24
C TYR A 371 19.40 4.20 40.10
N ILE A 372 20.03 3.40 39.21
CA ILE A 372 21.48 3.52 38.93
C ILE A 372 21.82 4.89 38.34
N LYS A 373 20.96 5.45 37.47
CA LYS A 373 21.18 6.78 36.88
C LYS A 373 21.08 7.90 37.92
N GLU A 374 20.16 7.79 38.88
CA GLU A 374 20.05 8.74 39.99
C GLU A 374 21.32 8.71 40.86
N LEU A 375 21.78 7.52 41.26
CA LEU A 375 23.03 7.37 42.02
C LEU A 375 24.28 7.90 41.30
N LEU A 376 24.32 7.82 39.97
CA LEU A 376 25.42 8.35 39.17
C LEU A 376 25.36 9.88 38.99
N ASN A 377 24.17 10.47 39.10
CA ASN A 377 23.98 11.93 39.04
C ASN A 377 24.22 12.59 40.41
N ASP A 378 23.94 11.90 41.51
CA ASP A 378 24.19 12.39 42.88
C ASP A 378 25.68 12.34 43.28
N ASN A 379 26.52 11.65 42.51
CA ASN A 379 27.97 11.57 42.70
C ASN A 379 28.77 12.51 41.77
N LYS A 380 28.16 13.61 41.30
CA LYS A 380 28.80 14.61 40.44
C LYS A 380 28.91 15.98 41.08
#